data_AF-A0A4R0X408-F1
#
_entry.id   AF-A0A4R0X408-F1
#
_cell.length_a   1.000
_cell.length_b   1.000
_cell.length_c   1.000
_cell.angle_alpha   90.00
_cell.angle_beta   90.00
_cell.angle_gamma   90.00
#
_symmetry.space_group_name_H-M   'P 1'
#
loop_
_entity.id
_entity.type
_entity.pdbx_description
1 polymer ?
#
loop_
_entity_poly.entity_id
_entity_poly.type
_entity_poly.pdbx_seq_one_letter_code
_entity_poly.pdbx_strand_id
1 'polypeptide(L)'
;MPQAAVPSAALRPTKPKLIPLEVWAKEMFGEYAPHRNTLHNWRRNARIYPLPIKVGRMYFVSPDAQYIDPNTEKIRRMIGMR
;
A
#
# COMPACT_ATOMS: atom_id res chain seq x y z
N MET A 1 13.66 21.44 -38.03
CA MET A 1 12.94 21.54 -36.74
C MET A 1 12.35 20.16 -36.42
N PRO A 2 12.91 19.37 -35.49
CA PRO A 2 12.29 18.11 -35.09
C PRO A 2 11.20 18.39 -34.06
N GLN A 3 9.94 18.18 -34.43
CA GLN A 3 8.81 18.31 -33.53
C GLN A 3 8.76 17.06 -32.65
N ALA A 4 9.03 17.26 -31.36
CA ALA A 4 8.88 16.27 -30.32
C ALA A 4 7.43 15.76 -30.27
N ALA A 5 7.25 14.49 -30.59
CA ALA A 5 6.05 13.74 -30.21
C ALA A 5 6.53 12.48 -29.51
N VAL A 6 6.86 12.62 -28.22
CA VAL A 6 6.93 11.48 -27.32
C VAL A 6 5.55 10.80 -27.33
N PRO A 7 5.42 9.50 -27.61
CA PRO A 7 4.14 8.82 -27.42
C PRO A 7 3.87 8.68 -25.92
N SER A 8 3.23 9.72 -25.37
CA SER A 8 2.71 9.78 -24.01
C SER A 8 1.47 8.89 -23.87
N ALA A 9 1.62 7.56 -23.96
CA ALA A 9 0.55 6.61 -23.61
C ALA A 9 1.02 5.15 -23.40
N ALA A 10 2.33 4.87 -23.35
CA ALA A 10 2.79 3.53 -23.03
C ALA A 10 2.53 3.22 -21.54
N LEU A 11 1.68 2.20 -21.33
CA LEU A 11 1.53 1.42 -20.10
C LEU A 11 0.75 2.09 -18.96
N ARG A 12 -0.58 2.13 -19.07
CA ARG A 12 -1.39 1.88 -17.87
C ARG A 12 -1.29 0.38 -17.62
N PRO A 13 -0.56 -0.12 -16.60
CA PRO A 13 -0.74 -1.52 -16.25
C PRO A 13 -2.21 -1.69 -15.86
N THR A 14 -2.92 -2.50 -16.62
CA THR A 14 -4.16 -3.17 -16.23
C THR A 14 -3.85 -4.11 -15.06
N LYS A 15 -3.46 -3.55 -13.91
CA LYS A 15 -3.33 -4.30 -12.66
C LYS A 15 -4.58 -4.06 -11.81
N PRO A 16 -5.59 -4.93 -11.90
CA PRO A 16 -6.45 -5.22 -10.77
C PRO A 16 -6.11 -6.62 -10.28
N LYS A 17 -5.17 -6.72 -9.33
CA LYS A 17 -5.01 -7.94 -8.53
C LYS A 17 -4.98 -7.54 -7.07
N LEU A 18 -6.09 -6.97 -6.60
CA LEU A 18 -6.28 -6.69 -5.19
C LEU A 18 -6.15 -8.03 -4.44
N ILE A 19 -5.21 -8.11 -3.50
CA ILE A 19 -4.98 -9.30 -2.68
C ILE A 19 -5.70 -9.13 -1.33
N PRO A 20 -6.12 -10.22 -0.67
CA PRO A 20 -6.67 -10.13 0.67
C PRO A 20 -5.67 -9.47 1.64
N LEU A 21 -6.17 -8.65 2.56
CA LEU A 21 -5.36 -7.93 3.54
C LEU A 21 -4.43 -8.84 4.35
N GLU A 22 -4.88 -10.06 4.64
CA GLU A 22 -4.10 -11.08 5.36
C GLU A 22 -2.97 -11.66 4.49
N VAL A 23 -3.19 -11.79 3.18
CA VAL A 23 -2.17 -12.25 2.23
C VAL A 23 -1.12 -11.15 2.05
N TRP A 24 -1.56 -9.89 1.87
CA TRP A 24 -0.66 -8.74 1.80
C TRP A 24 0.26 -8.64 3.03
N ALA A 25 -0.29 -8.85 4.22
CA ALA A 25 0.51 -8.82 5.44
C ALA A 25 1.59 -9.91 5.46
N LYS A 26 1.29 -11.10 4.95
CA LYS A 26 2.26 -12.19 4.81
C LYS A 26 3.31 -11.89 3.74
N GLU A 27 2.93 -11.27 2.63
CA GLU A 27 3.89 -10.87 1.59
C GLU A 27 4.83 -9.74 2.07
N MET A 28 4.32 -8.78 2.83
CA MET A 28 5.10 -7.65 3.38
C MET A 28 6.00 -8.04 4.56
N PHE A 29 5.48 -8.82 5.52
CA PHE A 29 6.16 -9.09 6.79
C PHE A 29 6.64 -10.55 6.94
N GLY A 30 6.34 -11.42 5.98
CA GLY A 30 6.72 -12.84 6.01
C GLY A 30 6.13 -13.58 7.21
N GLU A 31 6.99 -14.32 7.91
CA GLU A 31 6.64 -15.08 9.12
C GLU A 31 6.22 -14.19 10.30
N TYR A 32 6.60 -12.91 10.28
CA TYR A 32 6.26 -11.94 11.32
C TYR A 32 4.97 -11.16 11.00
N ALA A 33 4.12 -11.70 10.13
CA ALA A 33 2.85 -11.09 9.79
C ALA A 33 1.98 -10.90 11.04
N PRO A 34 1.50 -9.67 11.31
CA PRO A 34 0.71 -9.40 12.49
C PRO A 34 -0.68 -10.04 12.39
N HIS A 35 -1.28 -10.32 13.54
CA HIS A 35 -2.60 -10.95 13.62
C HIS A 35 -3.69 -10.11 12.93
N ARG A 36 -4.75 -10.78 12.46
CA ARG A 36 -5.88 -10.17 11.73
C ARG A 36 -6.51 -8.95 12.43
N ASN A 37 -6.59 -8.98 13.77
CA ASN A 37 -7.10 -7.85 14.56
C ASN A 37 -6.23 -6.58 14.40
N THR A 38 -4.91 -6.75 14.35
CA THR A 38 -3.96 -5.65 14.12
C THR A 38 -4.13 -5.06 12.73
N LEU A 39 -4.29 -5.91 11.71
CA LEU A 39 -4.57 -5.47 10.33
C LEU A 39 -5.88 -4.67 10.23
N HIS A 40 -6.92 -5.11 10.94
CA HIS A 40 -8.19 -4.38 11.01
C HIS A 40 -8.03 -3.01 11.70
N ASN A 41 -7.20 -2.92 12.74
CA ASN A 41 -6.87 -1.65 13.39
C ASN A 41 -6.07 -0.73 12.46
N TRP A 42 -5.12 -1.25 11.70
CA TRP A 42 -4.37 -0.48 10.69
C TRP A 42 -5.29 0.08 9.61
N ARG A 43 -6.24 -0.73 9.12
CA ARG A 43 -7.27 -0.27 8.18
C ARG A 43 -8.18 0.81 8.78
N ARG A 44 -8.58 0.70 10.06
CA ARG A 44 -9.38 1.74 10.75
C ARG A 44 -8.59 3.04 10.91
N ASN A 45 -7.30 2.93 11.20
CA ASN A 45 -6.40 4.06 11.44
C ASN A 45 -5.75 4.59 10.15
N ALA A 46 -6.20 4.17 8.96
CA ALA A 46 -5.65 4.56 7.66
C ALA A 46 -4.11 4.39 7.55
N ARG A 47 -3.54 3.36 8.20
CA ARG A 47 -2.11 3.05 8.19
C ARG A 47 -1.64 2.26 6.96
N ILE A 48 -2.50 2.07 5.97
CA ILE A 48 -2.20 1.31 4.75
C ILE A 48 -2.61 2.15 3.56
N TYR A 49 -1.68 2.37 2.63
CA TYR A 49 -1.92 3.16 1.42
C TYR A 49 -1.50 2.40 0.16
N PRO A 50 -2.37 2.30 -0.87
CA PRO A 50 -3.74 2.82 -0.93
C PRO A 50 -4.70 2.12 0.05
N LEU A 51 -5.78 2.81 0.44
CA LEU A 51 -6.74 2.33 1.43
C LEU A 51 -7.34 0.98 1.00
N PRO A 52 -7.48 0.00 1.93
CA PRO A 52 -8.08 -1.28 1.61
C PRO A 52 -9.56 -1.13 1.22
N ILE A 53 -9.95 -1.79 0.12
CA ILE A 53 -11.32 -1.83 -0.40
C ILE A 53 -12.07 -2.96 0.30
N LYS A 54 -13.27 -2.65 0.82
CA LYS A 54 -14.14 -3.66 1.43
C LYS A 54 -14.94 -4.36 0.33
N VAL A 55 -14.80 -5.69 0.22
CA VAL A 55 -15.59 -6.53 -0.68
C VAL A 55 -16.23 -7.64 0.14
N GLY A 56 -17.54 -7.54 0.36
CA GLY A 56 -18.28 -8.45 1.24
C GLY A 56 -17.78 -8.41 2.69
N ARG A 57 -17.28 -9.55 3.19
CA ARG A 57 -16.72 -9.70 4.55
C ARG A 57 -15.20 -9.53 4.62
N MET A 58 -14.53 -9.36 3.49
CA MET A 58 -13.08 -9.30 3.39
C MET A 58 -12.62 -7.91 2.94
N TYR A 59 -11.36 -7.61 3.22
CA TYR A 59 -10.70 -6.39 2.77
C TYR A 59 -9.62 -6.79 1.78
N PHE A 60 -9.56 -6.06 0.68
CA PHE A 60 -8.56 -6.27 -0.34
C PHE A 60 -7.72 -5.02 -0.51
N VAL A 61 -6.45 -5.21 -0.79
CA VAL A 61 -5.45 -4.15 -0.89
C VAL A 61 -4.58 -4.42 -2.11
N SER A 62 -3.99 -3.36 -2.68
CA SER A 62 -3.00 -3.55 -3.72
C SER A 62 -1.78 -4.30 -3.16
N PRO A 63 -1.19 -5.27 -3.88
CA PRO A 63 0.09 -5.87 -3.48
C PRO A 63 1.19 -4.80 -3.36
N ASP A 64 1.10 -3.74 -4.17
CA ASP A 64 2.01 -2.59 -4.15
C ASP A 64 1.70 -1.60 -2.99
N ALA A 65 0.82 -1.95 -2.04
CA ALA A 65 0.47 -1.08 -0.92
C ALA A 65 1.55 -1.06 0.17
N GLN A 66 1.74 0.11 0.77
CA GLN A 66 2.72 0.35 1.83
C GLN A 66 2.04 0.56 3.18
N TYR A 67 2.69 0.07 4.24
CA TYR A 67 2.34 0.40 5.62
C TYR A 67 2.94 1.77 5.97
N ILE A 68 2.07 2.70 6.38
CA ILE A 68 2.45 4.03 6.85
C ILE A 68 2.38 4.00 8.37
N ASP A 69 3.54 4.06 9.01
CA ASP A 69 3.62 4.26 10.45
C ASP A 69 3.62 5.76 10.78
N PRO A 70 2.64 6.26 11.55
CA PRO A 70 2.56 7.68 11.91
C PRO A 70 3.72 8.12 12.81
N ASN A 71 4.43 7.18 13.45
CA ASN A 71 5.61 7.49 14.25
C ASN A 71 6.87 7.58 13.39
N THR A 72 6.97 6.80 12.31
CA THR A 72 8.09 6.87 11.37
C THR A 72 8.17 8.23 10.67
N GLU A 73 7.05 8.86 10.33
CA GLU A 73 7.03 10.23 9.78
C GLU A 73 7.61 11.25 10.79
N LYS A 74 7.23 11.11 12.07
CA LYS A 74 7.75 11.97 13.15
C LYS A 74 9.23 11.73 13.39
N ILE A 75 9.68 10.48 13.29
CA ILE A 75 11.09 10.10 13.42
C ILE A 75 11.90 10.64 12.23
N ARG A 76 11.43 10.48 10.98
CA ARG A 76 12.06 11.08 9.80
C ARG A 76 12.17 12.60 9.92
N ARG A 77 11.10 13.25 10.41
CA ARG A 77 11.07 14.69 10.65
C ARG A 77 11.98 15.13 11.80
N MET A 78 12.16 14.30 12.83
CA MET A 78 13.11 14.53 13.93
C MET A 78 14.57 14.30 13.52
N ILE A 79 14.84 13.34 12.62
CA ILE A 79 16.19 12.96 12.20
C ILE A 79 16.68 13.81 11.00
N GLY A 80 15.83 14.65 10.41
CA GLY A 80 16.23 15.61 9.38
C GLY A 80 16.67 15.00 8.06
N MET A 81 16.33 13.73 7.80
CA MET A 81 16.60 13.08 6.52
C MET A 81 15.59 13.59 5.47
N ARG A 82 16.08 14.42 4.54
CA ARG A 82 15.37 14.94 3.36
C ARG A 82 15.75 14.16 2.11
#